data_AF-A0A848T9G9-F1
#
_entry.id   AF-A0A848T9G9-F1
#
_cell.length_a   1.000
_cell.length_b   1.000
_cell.length_c   1.000
_cell.angle_alpha   90.00
_cell.angle_beta   90.00
_cell.angle_gamma   90.00
#
_symmetry.space_group_name_H-M   'P 1'
#
loop_
_entity.id
_entity.type
_entity.pdbx_description
1 polymer ?
#
loop_
_entity_poly.entity_id
_entity_poly.type
_entity_poly.pdbx_seq_one_letter_code
_entity_poly.pdbx_strand_id
1 'polypeptide(L)'
;LDMMARGLKVGHPLNASLASVANEMHDPIATEFGIVVDQVSYGDDLTDAFNEFADRISQEDIHYLATAIAIQHGTGGDLARILSVLSKVIRDRLTMRRKIKAVSAEGRLSASILSVVPVIIFVGLNTMSPAYYGDIADEPAAKPLVFIVVALVLLNALILRKLVTFRF
;
A
#
# COMPACT_ATOMS: atom_id res chain seq x y z
N LEU A 1 17.30 -4.58 -6.78
CA LEU A 1 17.13 -4.16 -8.19
C LEU A 1 18.10 -3.06 -8.62
N ASP A 2 18.07 -1.85 -8.05
CA ASP A 2 18.97 -0.76 -8.47
C ASP A 2 20.45 -1.12 -8.38
N MET A 3 20.84 -1.86 -7.34
CA MET A 3 22.21 -2.30 -7.15
C MET A 3 22.67 -3.26 -8.25
N MET A 4 21.86 -4.27 -8.57
CA MET A 4 22.11 -5.17 -9.69
C MET A 4 22.17 -4.42 -11.02
N ALA A 5 21.22 -3.50 -11.26
CA ALA A 5 21.20 -2.69 -12.47
C ALA A 5 22.46 -1.83 -12.64
N ARG A 6 23.02 -1.30 -11.54
CA ARG A 6 24.30 -0.58 -11.56
C ARG A 6 25.48 -1.52 -11.83
N GLY A 7 25.56 -2.67 -11.16
CA GLY A 7 26.61 -3.66 -11.38
C GLY A 7 26.70 -4.08 -12.85
N LEU A 8 25.55 -4.47 -13.41
CA LEU A 8 25.42 -4.87 -14.82
C LEU A 8 25.76 -3.72 -15.80
N LYS A 9 25.37 -2.46 -15.51
CA LYS A 9 25.71 -1.30 -16.35
C LYS A 9 27.22 -1.04 -16.44
N VAL A 10 27.97 -1.38 -15.39
CA VAL A 10 29.43 -1.25 -15.35
C VAL A 10 30.11 -2.51 -15.91
N GLY A 11 29.33 -3.48 -16.38
CA GLY A 11 29.82 -4.72 -17.01
C GLY A 11 30.12 -5.85 -16.03
N HIS A 12 29.69 -5.76 -14.77
CA HIS A 12 29.83 -6.89 -13.85
C HIS A 12 28.97 -8.06 -14.33
N PRO A 13 29.48 -9.29 -14.27
CA PRO A 13 28.67 -10.49 -14.44
C PRO A 13 27.45 -10.50 -13.52
N LEU A 14 26.36 -11.12 -13.97
CA LEU A 14 25.11 -11.18 -13.20
C LEU A 14 25.30 -11.90 -11.87
N ASN A 15 26.00 -13.04 -11.85
CA ASN A 15 26.34 -13.77 -10.63
C ASN A 15 27.10 -12.90 -9.62
N ALA A 16 28.07 -12.10 -10.05
CA ALA A 16 28.77 -11.16 -9.19
C ALA A 16 27.82 -10.07 -8.64
N SER A 17 26.92 -9.56 -9.48
CA SER A 17 25.90 -8.60 -9.06
C SER A 17 24.90 -9.18 -8.06
N LEU A 18 24.58 -10.48 -8.16
CA LEU A 18 23.75 -11.21 -7.21
C LEU A 18 24.47 -11.39 -5.87
N ALA A 19 25.75 -11.80 -5.91
CA ALA A 19 26.58 -11.94 -4.72
C ALA A 19 26.74 -10.62 -3.97
N SER A 20 26.88 -9.48 -4.67
CA SER A 20 26.86 -8.17 -4.02
C SER A 20 25.54 -7.92 -3.28
N VAL A 21 24.38 -8.28 -3.86
CA VAL A 21 23.08 -8.15 -3.17
C VAL A 21 23.02 -9.02 -1.93
N ALA A 22 23.46 -10.27 -2.02
CA ALA A 22 23.47 -11.18 -0.88
C ALA A 22 24.36 -10.67 0.28
N ASN A 23 25.50 -10.03 -0.03
CA ASN A 23 26.45 -9.58 0.98
C ASN A 23 26.19 -8.17 1.54
N GLU A 24 25.62 -7.26 0.76
CA GLU A 24 25.48 -5.84 1.14
C GLU A 24 24.07 -5.49 1.65
N MET A 25 23.05 -6.31 1.35
CA MET A 25 21.69 -6.08 1.85
C MET A 25 21.52 -6.61 3.27
N HIS A 26 20.43 -6.20 3.91
CA HIS A 26 20.02 -6.75 5.20
C HIS A 26 19.03 -7.89 4.98
N ASP A 27 18.90 -8.76 5.97
CA ASP A 27 17.85 -9.78 5.98
C ASP A 27 16.45 -9.17 5.96
N PRO A 28 15.47 -9.84 5.31
CA PRO A 28 15.56 -11.18 4.70
C PRO A 28 16.12 -11.19 3.26
N ILE A 29 16.43 -10.02 2.68
CA ILE A 29 16.85 -9.93 1.27
C ILE A 29 18.22 -10.60 1.06
N ALA A 30 19.15 -10.38 1.98
CA ALA A 30 20.48 -11.00 1.94
C ALA A 30 20.40 -12.52 1.90
N THR A 31 19.70 -13.12 2.86
CA THR A 31 19.48 -14.57 2.93
C THR A 31 18.89 -15.14 1.64
N GLU A 32 17.80 -14.56 1.11
CA GLU A 32 17.15 -15.10 -0.09
C GLU A 32 17.99 -14.99 -1.35
N PHE A 33 18.69 -13.86 -1.55
CA PHE A 33 19.62 -13.73 -2.66
C PHE A 33 20.84 -14.63 -2.49
N GLY A 34 21.26 -14.91 -1.25
CA GLY A 34 22.29 -15.90 -0.93
C GLY A 34 21.91 -17.30 -1.40
N ILE A 35 20.68 -17.74 -1.13
CA ILE A 35 20.17 -19.03 -1.61
C ILE A 35 20.24 -19.11 -3.15
N VAL A 36 19.82 -18.05 -3.85
CA VAL A 36 19.89 -18.01 -5.32
C VAL A 36 21.34 -18.05 -5.83
N VAL A 37 22.26 -17.33 -5.17
CA VAL A 37 23.69 -17.35 -5.51
C VAL A 37 24.28 -18.75 -5.33
N ASP A 38 23.94 -19.42 -4.24
CA ASP A 38 24.39 -20.78 -3.94
C ASP A 38 23.87 -21.77 -5.00
N GLN A 39 22.56 -21.75 -5.28
CA GLN A 39 21.93 -22.59 -6.33
C GLN A 39 22.64 -22.48 -7.67
N VAL A 40 22.81 -21.25 -8.16
CA VAL A 40 23.49 -20.98 -9.44
C VAL A 40 24.96 -21.40 -9.40
N SER A 41 25.62 -21.28 -8.24
CA SER A 41 27.02 -21.70 -8.06
C SER A 41 27.18 -23.21 -8.04
N TYR A 42 26.15 -23.96 -7.60
CA TYR A 42 26.09 -25.42 -7.67
C TYR A 42 25.63 -25.96 -9.03
N GLY A 43 25.28 -25.09 -9.97
CA GLY A 43 24.99 -25.43 -11.36
C GLY A 43 23.51 -25.46 -11.72
N ASP A 44 22.62 -24.99 -10.84
CA ASP A 44 21.20 -24.83 -11.16
C ASP A 44 21.01 -23.77 -12.26
N ASP A 45 19.97 -23.93 -13.09
CA ASP A 45 19.63 -22.90 -14.07
C ASP A 45 19.17 -21.63 -13.34
N LEU A 46 19.70 -20.49 -13.78
CA LEU A 46 19.40 -19.17 -13.21
C LEU A 46 17.89 -18.89 -13.21
N THR A 47 17.19 -19.31 -14.26
CA THR A 47 15.75 -19.10 -14.41
C THR A 47 14.98 -19.90 -13.38
N ASP A 48 15.38 -21.15 -13.15
CA ASP A 48 14.75 -22.04 -12.19
C ASP A 48 15.00 -21.55 -10.75
N ALA A 49 16.23 -21.15 -10.43
CA ALA A 49 16.57 -20.57 -9.13
C ALA A 49 15.74 -19.31 -8.81
N PHE A 50 15.54 -18.43 -9.81
CA PHE A 50 14.70 -17.23 -9.65
C PHE A 50 13.20 -17.53 -9.58
N ASN A 51 12.72 -18.56 -10.27
CA ASN A 51 11.32 -19.00 -10.14
C ASN A 51 11.05 -19.56 -8.74
N GLU A 52 11.94 -20.40 -8.22
CA GLU A 52 11.82 -20.94 -6.86
C GLU A 52 11.89 -19.81 -5.82
N PHE A 53 12.79 -18.85 -6.00
CA PHE A 53 12.84 -17.64 -5.16
C PHE A 53 11.52 -16.85 -5.19
N ALA A 54 10.92 -16.69 -6.37
CA ALA A 54 9.63 -16.01 -6.49
C ALA A 54 8.51 -16.78 -5.77
N ASP A 55 8.48 -18.10 -5.89
CA ASP A 55 7.50 -18.96 -5.21
C ASP A 55 7.65 -18.91 -3.69
N ARG A 56 8.89 -18.95 -3.16
CA ARG A 56 9.15 -18.86 -1.71
C ARG A 56 8.64 -17.55 -1.09
N ILE A 57 8.85 -16.42 -1.77
CA ILE A 57 8.44 -15.11 -1.26
C ILE A 57 6.98 -14.79 -1.57
N SER A 58 6.42 -15.38 -2.64
CA SER A 58 5.02 -15.21 -3.04
C SER A 58 4.61 -13.73 -3.19
N GLN A 59 5.51 -12.91 -3.73
CA GLN A 59 5.28 -11.49 -4.01
C GLN A 59 5.26 -11.25 -5.53
N GLU A 60 4.22 -10.58 -6.00
CA GLU A 60 4.02 -10.29 -7.43
C GLU A 60 5.24 -9.61 -8.08
N ASP A 61 5.86 -8.66 -7.37
CA ASP A 61 7.03 -7.93 -7.86
C ASP A 61 8.27 -8.84 -8.06
N ILE A 62 8.37 -9.95 -7.31
CA ILE A 62 9.44 -10.94 -7.47
C ILE A 62 9.14 -11.89 -8.63
N HIS A 63 7.89 -12.27 -8.86
CA HIS A 63 7.52 -13.01 -10.07
C HIS A 63 7.81 -12.18 -11.34
N TYR A 64 7.60 -10.86 -11.31
CA TYR A 64 8.01 -9.98 -12.41
C TYR A 64 9.53 -9.96 -12.61
N LEU A 65 10.31 -10.00 -11.53
CA LEU A 65 11.77 -10.11 -11.59
C LEU A 65 12.21 -11.44 -12.22
N ALA A 66 11.65 -12.56 -11.77
CA ALA A 66 11.96 -13.88 -12.30
C ALA A 66 11.64 -13.98 -13.80
N THR A 67 10.45 -13.51 -14.20
CA THR A 67 10.03 -13.46 -15.61
C THR A 67 10.97 -12.58 -16.44
N ALA A 68 11.35 -11.41 -15.91
CA ALA A 68 12.30 -10.51 -16.58
C ALA A 68 13.66 -11.18 -16.81
N ILE A 69 14.17 -11.92 -15.81
CA ILE A 69 15.42 -12.68 -15.93
C ILE A 69 15.27 -13.82 -16.94
N ALA A 70 14.17 -14.57 -16.91
CA ALA A 70 13.88 -15.67 -17.84
C ALA A 70 13.91 -15.22 -19.31
N ILE A 71 13.16 -14.16 -19.63
CA ILE A 71 13.08 -13.59 -20.99
C ILE A 71 14.47 -13.16 -21.45
N GLN A 72 15.22 -12.56 -20.55
CA GLN A 72 16.50 -11.93 -20.84
C GLN A 72 17.64 -12.96 -20.95
N HIS A 73 17.59 -14.03 -20.18
CA HIS A 73 18.51 -15.16 -20.28
C HIS A 73 18.38 -15.84 -21.65
N GLY A 74 17.15 -16.01 -22.16
CA GLY A 74 16.89 -16.62 -23.47
C GLY A 74 17.16 -15.72 -24.69
N THR A 75 17.15 -14.39 -24.54
CA THR A 75 17.24 -13.43 -25.67
C THR A 75 18.51 -12.59 -25.70
N GLY A 76 19.28 -12.51 -24.61
CA GLY A 76 20.57 -11.80 -24.57
C GLY A 76 20.50 -10.27 -24.69
N GLY A 77 19.33 -9.65 -24.54
CA GLY A 77 19.13 -8.18 -24.47
C GLY A 77 19.78 -7.43 -23.29
N ASP A 78 19.28 -6.24 -22.95
CA ASP A 78 19.84 -5.37 -21.91
C ASP A 78 19.15 -5.61 -20.55
N LEU A 79 19.64 -6.58 -19.77
CA LEU A 79 19.12 -6.88 -18.42
C LEU A 79 19.19 -5.67 -17.50
N ALA A 80 20.24 -4.87 -17.60
CA ALA A 80 20.45 -3.71 -16.74
C ALA A 80 19.34 -2.66 -16.94
N ARG A 81 18.89 -2.48 -18.19
CA ARG A 81 17.73 -1.66 -18.52
C ARG A 81 16.44 -2.24 -17.97
N ILE A 82 16.19 -3.54 -18.15
CA ILE A 82 14.97 -4.19 -17.64
C ILE A 82 14.87 -4.06 -16.12
N LEU A 83 15.95 -4.33 -15.38
CA LEU A 83 15.99 -4.16 -13.93
C LEU A 83 15.77 -2.69 -13.51
N SER A 84 16.28 -1.73 -14.29
CA SER A 84 16.05 -0.29 -14.05
C SER A 84 14.57 0.07 -14.25
N VAL A 85 13.92 -0.46 -15.29
CA VAL A 85 12.49 -0.26 -15.56
C VAL A 85 11.65 -0.86 -14.44
N LEU A 86 11.91 -2.12 -14.06
CA LEU A 86 11.17 -2.79 -12.99
C LEU A 86 11.31 -2.04 -11.65
N SER A 87 12.53 -1.60 -11.30
CA SER A 87 12.76 -0.77 -10.10
C SER A 87 11.95 0.52 -10.12
N LYS A 88 11.86 1.19 -11.28
CA LYS A 88 11.05 2.39 -11.44
C LYS A 88 9.56 2.09 -11.24
N VAL A 89 9.04 1.06 -11.88
CA VAL A 89 7.62 0.66 -11.78
C VAL A 89 7.23 0.36 -10.32
N ILE A 90 8.05 -0.41 -9.61
CA ILE A 90 7.80 -0.73 -8.19
C ILE A 90 7.79 0.56 -7.34
N ARG A 91 8.74 1.47 -7.57
CA ARG A 91 8.82 2.75 -6.84
C ARG A 91 7.63 3.66 -7.13
N ASP A 92 7.19 3.72 -8.39
CA ASP A 92 6.03 4.50 -8.80
C ASP A 92 4.76 3.94 -8.13
N ARG A 93 4.62 2.60 -8.08
CA ARG A 93 3.54 1.91 -7.37
C ARG A 93 3.55 2.21 -5.87
N LEU A 94 4.69 2.15 -5.20
CA LEU A 94 4.83 2.48 -3.77
C LEU A 94 4.52 3.95 -3.50
N THR A 95 4.99 4.85 -4.36
CA THR A 95 4.73 6.29 -4.26
C THR A 95 3.25 6.59 -4.44
N MET A 96 2.59 5.94 -5.40
CA MET A 96 1.15 6.03 -5.60
C MET A 96 0.38 5.56 -4.37
N ARG A 97 0.73 4.41 -3.80
CA ARG A 97 0.12 3.90 -2.55
C ARG A 97 0.28 4.90 -1.39
N ARG A 98 1.46 5.51 -1.24
CA ARG A 98 1.72 6.55 -0.23
C ARG A 98 0.88 7.81 -0.48
N LYS A 99 0.77 8.25 -1.74
CA LYS A 99 -0.05 9.41 -2.13
C LYS A 99 -1.52 9.17 -1.85
N ILE A 100 -2.04 7.99 -2.20
CA ILE A 100 -3.41 7.57 -1.86
C ILE A 100 -3.60 7.62 -0.34
N LYS A 101 -2.70 7.01 0.43
CA LYS A 101 -2.80 7.01 1.90
C LYS A 101 -2.84 8.43 2.49
N ALA A 102 -2.05 9.36 1.94
CA ALA A 102 -1.99 10.75 2.37
C ALA A 102 -3.28 11.52 2.01
N VAL A 103 -3.70 11.46 0.74
CA VAL A 103 -4.94 12.13 0.27
C VAL A 103 -6.17 11.58 1.00
N SER A 104 -6.24 10.26 1.20
CA SER A 104 -7.31 9.64 1.98
C SER A 104 -7.24 10.00 3.47
N ALA A 105 -6.08 10.36 4.03
CA ALA A 105 -6.00 10.80 5.43
C ALA A 105 -6.64 12.19 5.62
N GLU A 106 -6.41 13.12 4.69
CA GLU A 106 -7.05 14.44 4.71
C GLU A 106 -8.58 14.32 4.60
N GLY A 107 -9.07 13.54 3.63
CA GLY A 107 -10.49 13.28 3.48
C GLY A 107 -11.11 12.62 4.72
N ARG A 108 -10.40 11.68 5.35
CA ARG A 108 -10.80 11.02 6.61
C ARG A 108 -10.91 11.98 7.78
N LEU A 109 -9.97 12.91 7.92
CA LEU A 109 -9.96 13.89 9.00
C LEU A 109 -11.12 14.87 8.84
N SER A 110 -11.29 15.45 7.65
CA SER A 110 -12.41 16.35 7.34
C SER A 110 -13.77 15.68 7.55
N ALA A 111 -13.88 14.42 7.11
CA ALA A 111 -15.04 13.57 7.33
C ALA A 111 -15.32 13.36 8.82
N SER A 112 -14.30 13.00 9.60
CA SER A 112 -14.44 12.76 11.05
C SER A 112 -14.88 14.01 11.80
N ILE A 113 -14.32 15.18 11.45
CA ILE A 113 -14.72 16.45 12.04
C ILE A 113 -16.19 16.74 11.74
N LEU A 114 -16.60 16.65 10.47
CA LEU A 114 -17.97 16.96 10.05
C LEU A 114 -19.02 16.04 10.72
N SER A 115 -18.70 14.75 10.92
CA SER A 115 -19.60 13.83 11.61
C SER A 115 -19.76 14.13 13.11
N VAL A 116 -18.75 14.73 13.75
CA VAL A 116 -18.80 15.04 15.19
C VAL A 116 -19.48 16.38 15.48
N VAL A 117 -19.47 17.33 14.53
CA VAL A 117 -20.05 18.68 14.70
C VAL A 117 -21.52 18.66 15.19
N PRO A 118 -22.46 17.89 14.59
CA PRO A 118 -23.85 17.87 15.06
C PRO A 118 -23.99 17.40 16.51
N VAL A 119 -23.15 16.45 16.93
CA VAL A 119 -23.13 15.92 18.30
C VAL A 119 -22.61 16.97 19.27
N ILE A 120 -21.55 17.69 18.92
CA ILE A 120 -21.02 18.81 19.73
C ILE A 120 -22.07 19.90 19.87
N ILE A 121 -22.74 20.30 18.78
CA ILE A 121 -23.79 21.34 18.82
C ILE A 121 -24.95 20.91 19.73
N PHE A 122 -25.41 19.65 19.60
CA PHE A 122 -26.49 19.11 20.43
C PHE A 122 -26.13 19.11 21.92
N VAL A 123 -24.96 18.59 22.28
CA VAL A 123 -24.49 18.56 23.68
C VAL A 123 -24.28 19.98 24.21
N GLY A 124 -23.64 20.85 23.41
CA GLY A 124 -23.39 22.24 23.77
C GLY A 124 -24.68 23.00 24.07
N LEU A 125 -25.67 22.94 23.16
CA LEU A 125 -26.98 23.58 23.36
C LEU A 125 -27.70 23.02 24.58
N ASN A 126 -27.69 21.71 24.80
CA ASN A 126 -28.33 21.10 25.96
C ASN A 126 -27.69 21.56 27.28
N THR A 127 -26.36 21.74 27.33
CA THR A 127 -25.67 22.23 28.53
C THR A 127 -25.81 23.74 28.78
N MET A 128 -25.82 24.56 27.73
CA MET A 128 -25.90 26.02 27.85
C MET A 128 -27.34 26.54 27.96
N SER A 129 -28.30 25.89 27.29
CA SER A 129 -29.71 26.25 27.30
C SER A 129 -30.59 24.99 27.34
N PRO A 130 -30.80 24.39 28.52
CA PRO A 130 -31.63 23.19 28.67
C PRO A 130 -33.08 23.39 28.20
N ALA A 131 -33.58 24.64 28.25
CA ALA A 131 -34.92 25.00 27.78
C ALA A 131 -35.07 24.94 26.26
N TYR A 132 -33.98 25.06 25.48
CA TYR A 132 -34.03 25.13 24.02
C TYR A 132 -34.73 23.93 23.36
N TYR A 133 -34.48 22.73 23.87
CA TYR A 133 -35.16 21.51 23.42
C TYR A 133 -36.37 21.14 24.28
N GLY A 134 -36.42 21.62 25.53
CA GLY A 134 -37.52 21.38 26.46
C GLY A 134 -38.83 22.05 26.04
N ASP A 135 -38.75 23.29 25.53
CA ASP A 135 -39.93 24.09 25.15
C ASP A 135 -40.72 23.49 23.98
N ILE A 136 -40.08 22.66 23.15
CA ILE A 136 -40.65 22.02 21.97
C ILE A 136 -40.92 20.52 22.21
N ALA A 137 -40.49 19.97 23.36
CA ALA A 137 -40.55 18.54 23.63
C ALA A 137 -41.98 17.99 23.70
N ASP A 138 -42.93 18.83 24.11
CA ASP A 138 -44.34 18.47 24.25
C ASP A 138 -45.14 18.58 22.94
N GLU A 139 -44.56 19.14 21.86
CA GLU A 139 -45.22 19.17 20.57
C GLU A 139 -45.29 17.76 19.91
N PRO A 140 -46.44 17.34 19.37
CA PRO A 140 -46.57 16.05 18.71
C PRO A 140 -45.63 15.86 17.52
N ALA A 141 -45.16 16.94 16.90
CA ALA A 141 -44.22 16.95 15.78
C ALA A 141 -42.74 16.78 16.20
N ALA A 142 -42.40 16.95 17.48
CA ALA A 142 -41.00 16.95 17.93
C ALA A 142 -40.34 15.57 17.85
N LYS A 143 -41.05 14.50 18.28
CA LYS A 143 -40.55 13.12 18.24
C LYS A 143 -40.19 12.63 16.83
N PRO A 144 -41.05 12.77 15.79
CA PRO A 144 -40.68 12.36 14.44
C PRO A 144 -39.53 13.20 13.86
N LEU A 145 -39.44 14.49 14.19
CA LEU A 145 -38.36 15.35 13.73
C LEU A 145 -37.00 14.91 14.30
N VAL A 146 -36.94 14.63 15.61
CA VAL A 146 -35.71 14.12 16.26
C VAL A 146 -35.28 12.79 15.64
N PHE A 147 -36.23 11.89 15.36
CA PHE A 147 -35.93 10.62 14.70
C PHE A 147 -35.29 10.82 13.32
N ILE A 148 -35.83 11.75 12.51
CA ILE A 148 -35.26 12.09 11.19
C ILE A 148 -33.85 12.64 11.32
N VAL A 149 -33.60 13.55 12.27
CA VAL A 149 -32.28 14.14 12.49
C VAL A 149 -31.26 13.06 12.90
N VAL A 150 -31.63 12.20 13.85
CA VAL A 150 -30.76 11.09 14.29
C VAL A 150 -30.49 10.11 13.14
N ALA A 151 -31.51 9.77 12.35
CA ALA A 151 -31.34 8.91 11.17
C ALA A 151 -30.39 9.53 10.14
N LEU A 152 -30.50 10.84 9.88
CA LEU A 152 -29.59 11.55 8.96
C LEU A 152 -28.15 11.60 9.48
N VAL A 153 -27.94 11.82 10.78
CA VAL A 153 -26.61 11.82 11.40
C VAL A 153 -25.98 10.43 11.33
N LEU A 154 -26.75 9.38 11.62
CA LEU A 154 -26.29 7.99 11.49
C LEU A 154 -25.98 7.63 10.04
N LEU A 155 -26.85 8.03 9.10
CA LEU A 155 -26.63 7.81 7.67
C LEU A 155 -25.37 8.52 7.18
N ASN A 156 -25.13 9.76 7.61
CA ASN A 156 -23.90 10.50 7.35
C ASN A 156 -22.68 9.71 7.85
N ALA A 157 -22.68 9.30 9.12
CA ALA A 157 -21.58 8.55 9.71
C ALA A 157 -21.31 7.21 8.98
N LEU A 158 -22.37 6.51 8.55
CA LEU A 158 -22.25 5.25 7.80
C LEU A 158 -21.68 5.47 6.39
N ILE A 159 -22.16 6.48 5.66
CA ILE A 159 -21.65 6.84 4.32
C ILE A 159 -20.17 7.20 4.41
N LEU A 160 -19.78 8.00 5.41
CA LEU A 160 -18.39 8.38 5.63
C LEU A 160 -17.54 7.15 5.98
N ARG A 161 -18.00 6.28 6.88
CA ARG A 161 -17.28 5.04 7.21
C ARG A 161 -17.07 4.16 5.97
N LYS A 162 -18.05 4.07 5.07
CA LYS A 162 -17.95 3.31 3.81
C LYS A 162 -16.93 3.91 2.84
N LEU A 163 -16.95 5.23 2.64
CA LEU A 163 -15.98 5.95 1.79
C LEU A 163 -14.54 5.81 2.30
N VAL A 164 -14.39 5.82 3.62
CA VAL A 164 -13.10 5.72 4.32
C VAL A 164 -12.54 4.30 4.33
N THR A 165 -13.40 3.27 4.26
CA THR A 165 -13.00 1.86 4.33
C THR A 165 -12.68 1.26 2.96
N PHE A 166 -12.60 2.06 1.89
CA PHE A 166 -12.11 1.56 0.60
C PHE A 166 -10.65 1.08 0.72
N ARG A 167 -10.51 -0.22 0.96
CA ARG A 167 -9.28 -0.99 0.85
C ARG A 167 -9.08 -1.30 -0.63
N PHE A 168 -7.95 -0.88 -1.17
CA PHE A 168 -7.37 -1.47 -2.37
C PHE A 168 -6.86 -2.87 -2.06
#